data_AF-A0A836F9S8-F1
#
_entry.id   AF-A0A836F9S8-F1
#
_cell.length_a   1.000
_cell.length_b   1.000
_cell.length_c   1.000
_cell.angle_alpha   90.00
_cell.angle_beta   90.00
_cell.angle_gamma   90.00
#
_symmetry.space_group_name_H-M   'P 1'
#
loop_
_entity.id
_entity.type
_entity.pdbx_description
1 polymer ?
#
loop_
_entity_poly.entity_id
_entity_poly.type
_entity_poly.pdbx_seq_one_letter_code
_entity_poly.pdbx_strand_id
1 'polypeptide(L)'
;MSIQSPAKYEIRSVIRYLVWKGKTPVEVRNEVKTAYGDKGMNRTSVFKWCREFKNGRTSVHDDQRSGRSSILTDDIVLGEKKFSTDEEVKGEVEKWTKGLAGNYFEEGIKKLIPRFTTCIERNGDYVEK
;
A
#
# COMPACT_ATOMS: atom_id res chain seq x y z
N MET A 1 26.61 -15.73 17.91
CA MET A 1 26.28 -15.65 16.47
C MET A 1 25.07 -14.73 16.33
N SER A 2 25.23 -13.58 15.70
CA SER A 2 24.13 -12.64 15.44
C SER A 2 23.82 -12.69 13.95
N ILE A 3 22.55 -12.93 13.60
CA ILE A 3 22.10 -12.88 12.21
C ILE A 3 22.19 -11.43 11.73
N GLN A 4 22.93 -11.21 10.66
CA GLN A 4 23.12 -9.90 10.05
C GLN A 4 21.82 -9.50 9.32
N SER A 5 21.00 -8.67 9.95
CA SER A 5 19.79 -8.05 9.36
C SER A 5 18.65 -9.02 8.98
N PRO A 6 17.99 -9.65 9.97
CA PRO A 6 16.86 -10.54 9.73
C PRO A 6 15.65 -9.81 9.12
N ALA A 7 15.00 -10.41 8.15
CA ALA A 7 13.72 -9.93 7.66
C ALA A 7 12.63 -10.13 8.73
N LYS A 8 11.59 -9.29 8.70
CA LYS A 8 10.51 -9.33 9.71
C LYS A 8 9.82 -10.69 9.78
N TYR A 9 9.63 -11.37 8.64
CA TYR A 9 9.01 -12.68 8.58
C TYR A 9 9.89 -13.78 9.20
N GLU A 10 11.23 -13.66 9.15
CA GLU A 10 12.15 -14.62 9.78
C GLU A 10 12.00 -14.59 11.31
N ILE A 11 11.96 -13.39 11.89
CA ILE A 11 11.73 -13.22 13.32
C ILE A 11 10.34 -13.76 13.72
N ARG A 12 9.31 -13.53 12.89
CA ARG A 12 7.95 -14.06 13.12
C ARG A 12 7.89 -15.59 13.05
N SER A 13 8.66 -16.21 12.16
CA SER A 13 8.79 -17.67 12.10
C SER A 13 9.38 -18.24 13.39
N VAL A 14 10.41 -17.59 13.96
CA VAL A 14 10.96 -17.98 15.26
C VAL A 14 9.94 -17.80 16.37
N ILE A 15 9.24 -16.66 16.42
CA ILE A 15 8.17 -16.42 17.40
C ILE A 15 7.10 -17.53 17.31
N ARG A 16 6.66 -17.89 16.09
CA ARG A 16 5.67 -18.95 15.87
C ARG A 16 6.14 -20.29 16.42
N TYR A 17 7.39 -20.66 16.15
CA TYR A 17 8.00 -21.89 16.66
C TYR A 17 8.06 -21.90 18.20
N LEU A 18 8.46 -20.79 18.83
CA LEU A 18 8.57 -20.70 20.28
C LEU A 18 7.21 -20.71 20.98
N VAL A 19 6.18 -20.10 20.37
CA VAL A 19 4.80 -20.20 20.84
C VAL A 19 4.29 -21.64 20.74
N TRP A 20 4.58 -22.34 19.64
CA TRP A 20 4.26 -23.77 19.50
C TRP A 20 4.97 -24.64 20.55
N LYS A 21 6.19 -24.28 20.95
CA LYS A 21 6.91 -24.89 22.08
C LYS A 21 6.33 -24.58 23.46
N GLY A 22 5.28 -23.75 23.55
CA GLY A 22 4.62 -23.41 24.81
C GLY A 22 5.30 -22.31 25.62
N LYS A 23 6.26 -21.57 25.03
CA LYS A 23 6.96 -20.49 25.75
C LYS A 23 6.04 -19.30 26.00
N THR A 24 6.24 -18.65 27.14
CA THR A 24 5.55 -17.41 27.49
C THR A 24 6.05 -16.24 26.64
N PRO A 25 5.24 -15.18 26.42
CA PRO A 25 5.68 -14.01 25.65
C PRO A 25 6.96 -13.34 26.19
N VAL A 26 7.22 -13.46 27.49
CA VAL A 26 8.43 -12.92 28.13
C VAL A 26 9.67 -13.71 27.71
N GLU A 27 9.58 -15.04 27.73
CA GLU A 27 10.67 -15.92 27.27
C GLU A 27 10.94 -15.73 25.78
N VAL A 28 9.88 -15.67 24.96
CA VAL A 28 9.99 -15.38 23.52
C VAL A 28 10.71 -14.06 23.28
N ARG A 29 10.35 -12.99 24.02
CA ARG A 29 11.04 -11.69 23.91
C ARG A 29 12.52 -11.81 24.24
N ASN A 30 12.87 -12.53 25.31
CA ASN A 30 14.25 -12.68 25.73
C ASN A 30 15.06 -13.44 24.67
N GLU A 31 14.49 -14.49 24.06
CA GLU A 31 15.15 -15.22 22.98
C GLU A 31 15.31 -14.41 21.70
N VAL A 32 14.27 -13.67 21.30
CA VAL A 32 14.36 -12.75 20.16
C VAL A 32 15.45 -11.69 20.41
N LYS A 33 15.55 -11.16 21.63
CA LYS A 33 16.61 -10.21 21.99
C LYS A 33 18.00 -10.86 21.99
N THR A 34 18.14 -12.08 22.48
CA THR A 34 19.41 -12.81 22.49
C THR A 34 19.88 -13.17 21.08
N ALA A 35 18.97 -13.59 20.19
CA ALA A 35 19.31 -14.01 18.83
C ALA A 35 19.59 -12.84 17.88
N TYR A 36 18.80 -11.76 17.99
CA TYR A 36 18.79 -10.67 17.00
C TYR A 36 19.30 -9.32 17.55
N GLY A 37 19.51 -9.20 18.86
CA GLY A 37 19.96 -7.96 19.49
C GLY A 37 19.04 -6.78 19.16
N ASP A 38 19.64 -5.64 18.84
CA ASP A 38 18.92 -4.41 18.49
C ASP A 38 18.20 -4.49 17.14
N LYS A 39 18.55 -5.46 16.28
CA LYS A 39 17.86 -5.73 15.01
C LYS A 39 16.59 -6.58 15.23
N GLY A 40 16.33 -6.99 16.46
CA GLY A 40 15.16 -7.76 16.84
C GLY A 40 13.86 -6.97 16.74
N MET A 41 12.75 -7.71 16.70
CA MET A 41 11.42 -7.12 16.74
C MET A 41 11.16 -6.45 18.11
N ASN A 42 10.55 -5.27 18.11
CA ASN A 42 10.25 -4.55 19.35
C ASN A 42 9.27 -5.33 20.25
N ARG A 43 9.29 -5.02 21.56
CA ARG A 43 8.47 -5.70 22.58
C ARG A 43 7.00 -5.80 22.18
N THR A 44 6.38 -4.70 21.77
CA THR A 44 4.95 -4.65 21.43
C THR A 44 4.62 -5.60 20.29
N SER A 45 5.46 -5.63 19.27
CA SER A 45 5.28 -6.48 18.09
C SER A 45 5.49 -7.96 18.42
N VAL A 46 6.48 -8.29 19.26
CA VAL A 46 6.65 -9.67 19.76
C VAL A 46 5.39 -10.15 20.49
N PHE A 47 4.86 -9.33 21.40
CA PHE A 47 3.66 -9.68 22.18
C PHE A 47 2.41 -9.80 21.29
N LYS A 48 2.26 -8.91 20.29
CA LYS A 48 1.22 -9.02 19.28
C LYS A 48 1.32 -10.38 18.58
N TRP A 49 2.47 -10.72 18.01
CA TRP A 49 2.64 -11.97 17.28
C TRP A 49 2.46 -13.21 18.16
N CYS A 50 2.91 -13.18 19.42
CA CYS A 50 2.61 -14.25 20.38
C CYS A 50 1.10 -14.46 20.56
N ARG A 51 0.32 -13.39 20.71
CA ARG A 51 -1.15 -13.46 20.82
C ARG A 51 -1.77 -14.02 19.55
N GLU A 52 -1.38 -13.51 18.39
CA GLU A 52 -1.94 -13.94 17.10
C GLU A 52 -1.70 -15.43 16.83
N PHE A 53 -0.49 -15.93 17.10
CA PHE A 53 -0.19 -17.36 16.96
C PHE A 53 -0.90 -18.22 18.00
N LYS A 54 -1.05 -17.74 19.24
CA LYS A 54 -1.84 -18.41 20.27
C LYS A 54 -3.33 -18.50 19.88
N ASN A 55 -3.83 -17.51 19.13
CA ASN A 55 -5.19 -17.47 18.59
C ASN A 55 -5.36 -18.27 17.29
N GLY A 56 -4.33 -19.01 16.84
CA GLY A 56 -4.43 -19.92 15.70
C GLY A 56 -4.01 -19.33 14.34
N ARG A 57 -3.46 -18.11 14.27
CA ARG A 57 -2.86 -17.64 13.00
C ARG A 57 -1.73 -18.59 12.57
N THR A 58 -1.66 -18.92 11.29
CA THR A 58 -0.58 -19.74 10.70
C THR A 58 0.38 -18.94 9.82
N SER A 59 -0.08 -17.84 9.22
CA SER A 59 0.75 -16.95 8.39
C SER A 59 1.75 -16.14 9.22
N VAL A 60 2.96 -15.93 8.69
CA VAL A 60 3.99 -15.01 9.24
C VAL A 60 4.01 -13.66 8.53
N HIS A 61 3.19 -13.49 7.50
CA HIS A 61 3.03 -12.22 6.79
C HIS A 61 1.97 -11.37 7.46
N ASP A 62 2.10 -10.05 7.36
CA ASP A 62 1.02 -9.16 7.79
C ASP A 62 -0.20 -9.43 6.90
N ASP A 63 -1.38 -9.45 7.50
CA ASP A 63 -2.62 -9.49 6.72
C ASP A 63 -2.67 -8.26 5.81
N GLN A 64 -3.34 -8.41 4.67
CA GLN A 64 -3.63 -7.27 3.82
C GLN A 64 -4.33 -6.23 4.67
N ARG A 65 -3.67 -5.08 4.84
CA ARG A 65 -4.21 -3.99 5.64
C ARG A 65 -5.54 -3.64 5.00
N SER A 66 -6.64 -3.76 5.76
CA SER A 66 -7.87 -3.09 5.37
C SER A 66 -7.53 -1.61 5.34
N GLY A 67 -7.23 -1.11 4.14
CA GLY A 67 -7.26 0.31 3.88
C GLY A 67 -8.65 0.82 4.20
N ARG A 68 -8.79 2.13 4.36
CA ARG A 68 -10.10 2.75 4.31
C ARG A 68 -10.70 2.42 2.94
N SER A 69 -11.67 1.50 2.89
CA SER A 69 -12.56 1.39 1.73
C SER A 69 -13.19 2.76 1.60
N SER A 70 -12.91 3.49 0.52
CA SER A 70 -13.38 4.86 0.37
C SER A 70 -14.90 4.93 0.26
N ILE A 71 -15.58 3.86 -0.17
CA ILE A 71 -17.02 3.88 -0.39
C ILE A 71 -17.61 2.49 -0.14
N LEU A 72 -18.65 2.42 0.68
CA LEU A 72 -19.52 1.25 0.87
C LEU A 72 -20.47 1.08 -0.33
N THR A 73 -19.91 1.01 -1.53
CA THR A 73 -20.61 0.61 -2.76
C THR A 73 -19.60 -0.13 -3.61
N ASP A 74 -19.96 -1.28 -4.16
CA ASP A 74 -19.15 -2.05 -5.14
C ASP A 74 -18.94 -1.28 -6.47
N ASP A 75 -19.30 0.00 -6.50
CA ASP A 75 -19.18 0.89 -7.65
C ASP A 75 -17.82 1.61 -7.67
N ILE A 76 -17.09 1.42 -8.76
CA ILE A 76 -15.97 2.26 -9.19
C ILE A 76 -16.52 3.58 -9.73
N VAL A 77 -15.99 4.71 -9.26
CA VAL A 77 -16.41 6.05 -9.70
C VAL A 77 -15.35 6.67 -10.62
N LEU A 78 -15.75 7.07 -11.82
CA LEU A 78 -14.90 7.83 -12.76
C LEU A 78 -15.67 9.08 -13.23
N GLY A 79 -15.22 10.26 -12.78
CA GLY A 79 -15.96 11.50 -12.95
C GLY A 79 -17.28 11.46 -12.17
N GLU A 80 -18.38 11.76 -12.85
CA GLU A 80 -19.75 11.67 -12.29
C GLU A 80 -20.40 10.30 -12.51
N LYS A 81 -19.71 9.37 -13.20
CA LYS A 81 -20.24 8.04 -13.55
C LYS A 81 -19.79 6.98 -12.56
N LYS A 82 -20.69 6.04 -12.29
CA LYS A 82 -20.48 4.85 -11.47
C LYS A 82 -20.47 3.59 -12.35
N PHE A 83 -19.59 2.66 -12.04
CA PHE A 83 -19.37 1.41 -12.77
C PHE A 83 -19.23 0.27 -11.78
N SER A 84 -19.75 -0.91 -12.06
CA SER A 84 -19.63 -2.04 -11.12
C SER A 84 -18.34 -2.85 -11.35
N THR A 85 -17.71 -2.72 -12.52
CA THR A 85 -16.53 -3.51 -12.90
C THR A 85 -15.48 -2.70 -13.65
N ASP A 86 -14.22 -3.16 -13.59
CA ASP A 86 -13.10 -2.57 -14.33
C ASP A 86 -13.30 -2.67 -15.85
N GLU A 87 -13.98 -3.73 -16.32
CA GLU A 87 -14.30 -3.93 -17.74
C GLU A 87 -15.25 -2.85 -18.26
N GLU A 88 -16.26 -2.47 -17.47
CA GLU A 88 -17.18 -1.37 -17.80
C GLU A 88 -16.45 -0.04 -17.86
N VAL A 89 -15.53 0.22 -16.92
CA VAL A 89 -14.71 1.44 -16.92
C VAL A 89 -13.84 1.50 -18.17
N LYS A 90 -13.14 0.41 -18.52
CA LYS A 90 -12.30 0.33 -19.72
C LYS A 90 -13.12 0.57 -20.98
N GLY A 91 -14.27 -0.07 -21.10
CA GLY A 91 -15.18 0.09 -22.23
C GLY A 91 -15.65 1.54 -22.40
N GLU A 92 -16.01 2.21 -21.32
CA GLU A 92 -16.46 3.61 -21.38
C GLU A 92 -15.31 4.57 -21.74
N VAL A 93 -14.10 4.35 -21.19
CA VAL A 93 -12.91 5.14 -21.55
C VAL A 93 -12.54 4.94 -23.02
N GLU A 94 -12.57 3.70 -23.51
CA GLU A 94 -12.34 3.42 -24.93
C GLU A 94 -13.38 4.08 -25.83
N LYS A 95 -14.65 4.01 -25.44
CA LYS A 95 -15.74 4.65 -26.18
C LYS A 95 -15.56 6.16 -26.23
N TRP A 96 -15.26 6.79 -25.08
CA TRP A 96 -15.00 8.22 -25.00
C TRP A 96 -13.81 8.63 -25.86
N THR A 97 -12.69 7.91 -25.76
CA THR A 97 -11.48 8.20 -26.54
C THR A 97 -11.69 8.03 -28.05
N LYS A 98 -12.40 6.96 -28.48
CA LYS A 98 -12.76 6.74 -29.90
C LYS A 98 -13.72 7.80 -30.45
N GLY A 99 -14.51 8.45 -29.59
CA GLY A 99 -15.42 9.53 -29.96
C GLY A 99 -14.77 10.91 -30.07
N LEU A 100 -13.48 11.04 -29.72
CA LEU A 100 -12.77 12.32 -29.83
C LEU A 100 -12.49 12.68 -31.28
N ALA A 101 -12.60 13.97 -31.60
CA ALA A 101 -12.18 14.49 -32.90
C ALA A 101 -10.67 14.28 -33.08
N GLY A 102 -10.22 14.01 -34.31
CA GLY A 102 -8.79 13.73 -34.60
C GLY A 102 -7.85 14.88 -34.21
N ASN A 103 -8.35 16.12 -34.21
CA ASN A 103 -7.62 17.32 -33.78
C ASN A 103 -7.65 17.55 -32.27
N TYR A 104 -8.40 16.77 -31.47
CA TYR A 104 -8.59 17.02 -30.03
C TYR A 104 -7.26 17.09 -29.28
N PHE A 105 -6.38 16.11 -29.50
CA PHE A 105 -5.06 16.08 -28.87
C PHE A 105 -4.15 17.18 -29.41
N GLU A 106 -4.23 17.48 -30.71
CA GLU A 106 -3.45 18.54 -31.35
C GLU A 106 -3.81 19.92 -30.78
N GLU A 107 -5.10 20.23 -30.63
CA GLU A 107 -5.57 21.45 -29.98
C GLU A 107 -5.14 21.53 -28.51
N GLY A 108 -5.16 20.40 -27.80
CA GLY A 108 -4.63 20.28 -26.45
C GLY A 108 -3.13 20.59 -26.36
N ILE A 109 -2.34 20.05 -27.29
CA ILE A 109 -0.88 20.25 -27.38
C ILE A 109 -0.56 21.71 -27.74
N LYS A 110 -1.28 22.31 -28.69
CA LYS A 110 -1.13 23.72 -29.06
C LYS A 110 -1.33 24.66 -27.86
N LYS A 111 -2.21 24.32 -26.91
CA LYS A 111 -2.42 25.08 -25.66
C LYS A 111 -1.21 25.03 -24.71
N LEU A 112 -0.21 24.17 -24.92
CA LEU A 112 1.01 24.17 -24.10
C LEU A 112 1.88 25.39 -24.36
N ILE A 113 1.94 25.89 -25.61
CA ILE A 113 2.74 27.07 -25.97
C ILE A 113 2.36 28.29 -25.10
N PRO A 114 1.09 28.74 -25.07
CA PRO A 114 0.71 29.87 -24.23
C PRO A 114 0.87 29.58 -22.73
N ARG A 115 0.70 28.33 -22.28
CA ARG A 115 0.95 27.97 -20.86
C ARG A 115 2.41 28.16 -20.46
N PHE A 116 3.34 27.78 -21.32
CA PHE A 116 4.77 28.00 -21.07
C PHE A 116 5.11 29.49 -21.07
N THR A 117 4.54 30.27 -21.99
CA THR A 117 4.68 31.73 -21.99
C THR A 117 4.21 32.34 -20.66
N THR A 118 3.02 31.98 -20.19
CA THR A 118 2.49 32.49 -18.91
C THR A 118 3.35 32.06 -17.70
N CYS A 119 3.87 30.83 -17.72
CA CYS A 119 4.77 30.36 -16.65
C CYS A 119 6.05 31.21 -16.54
N ILE A 120 6.63 31.58 -17.69
CA ILE A 120 7.81 32.45 -17.75
C ILE A 120 7.47 33.85 -17.24
N GLU A 121 6.36 34.44 -17.71
CA GLU A 121 5.90 35.78 -17.31
C GLU A 121 5.61 35.89 -15.80
N ARG A 122 5.19 34.78 -15.18
CA ARG A 122 4.86 34.72 -13.75
C ARG A 122 5.95 34.10 -12.90
N ASN A 123 7.17 33.94 -13.43
CA ASN A 123 8.32 33.39 -12.71
C ASN A 123 8.02 32.03 -12.03
N GLY A 124 7.19 31.20 -12.67
CA GLY A 124 6.82 29.88 -12.16
C GLY A 124 5.62 29.84 -11.22
N ASP A 125 4.97 30.96 -10.92
CA ASP A 125 3.74 30.95 -10.10
C ASP A 125 2.58 30.25 -10.82
N TYR A 126 1.81 29.48 -10.05
CA TYR A 126 0.69 28.71 -10.56
C TYR A 126 -0.45 29.62 -11.05
N VAL A 127 -1.11 29.21 -12.13
CA VAL A 127 -2.28 29.91 -12.70
C VAL A 127 -3.49 28.99 -12.61
N GLU A 128 -4.47 29.38 -11.79
CA GLU A 128 -5.77 28.72 -11.78
C GLU A 128 -6.47 28.91 -13.13
N LYS A 129 -7.25 27.89 -13.49
CA LYS A 129 -7.85 27.73 -14.82
C LYS A 129 -9.20 28.41 -14.94
#